data_AF-A0A9E5TBB5-F1
#
_entry.id   AF-A0A9E5TBB5-F1
#
_cell.length_a   1.000
_cell.length_b   1.000
_cell.length_c   1.000
_cell.angle_alpha   90.00
_cell.angle_beta   90.00
_cell.angle_gamma   90.00
#
_symmetry.space_group_name_H-M   'P 1'
#
loop_
_entity.id
_entity.type
_entity.pdbx_description
1 polymer ?
#
loop_
_entity_poly.entity_id
_entity_poly.type
_entity_poly.pdbx_seq_one_letter_code
_entity_poly.pdbx_strand_id
1 'polypeptide(L)'
;YLDRLEKESGAVDFRVMQSNGGSIRASQARREAVRCVLSGPAGGVVGAGYVGQAAGFDHLLTFDMGGTSTDVSLYAGDIQVTTESEI
;
A
#
# COMPACT_ATOMS: atom_id res chain seq x y z
N TYR A 1 -12.33 8.17 -12.38
CA TYR A 1 -10.85 8.10 -12.45
C TYR A 1 -10.37 6.67 -12.66
N LEU A 2 -10.66 5.73 -11.75
CA LEU A 2 -10.21 4.34 -11.87
C LEU A 2 -10.64 3.66 -13.19
N ASP A 3 -11.84 3.94 -13.72
CA ASP A 3 -12.25 3.41 -15.03
C ASP A 3 -11.39 3.91 -16.20
N ARG A 4 -10.91 5.15 -16.09
CA ARG A 4 -10.02 5.73 -17.10
C ARG A 4 -8.65 5.06 -17.03
N LEU A 5 -8.08 4.95 -15.82
CA LEU A 5 -6.80 4.26 -15.62
C LEU A 5 -6.84 2.80 -16.05
N GLU A 6 -7.90 2.07 -15.69
CA GLU A 6 -8.06 0.66 -16.06
C GLU A 6 -8.02 0.49 -17.59
N LYS A 7 -8.74 1.35 -18.33
CA LYS A 7 -8.74 1.36 -19.81
C LYS A 7 -7.41 1.78 -20.42
N GLU A 8 -6.74 2.77 -19.84
CA GLU A 8 -5.49 3.34 -20.37
C GLU A 8 -4.24 2.54 -19.98
N SER A 9 -4.31 1.75 -18.90
CA SER A 9 -3.14 1.02 -18.35
C SER A 9 -2.63 -0.11 -19.25
N GLY A 10 -3.50 -0.67 -20.11
CA GLY A 10 -3.20 -1.90 -20.85
C GLY A 10 -3.03 -3.15 -19.98
N ALA A 11 -3.32 -3.08 -18.68
CA ALA A 11 -3.14 -4.19 -17.75
C ALA A 11 -4.25 -5.24 -17.93
N VAL A 12 -3.87 -6.53 -17.96
CA VAL A 12 -4.82 -7.65 -18.05
C VAL A 12 -5.62 -7.83 -16.76
N ASP A 13 -4.99 -7.58 -15.59
CA ASP A 13 -5.64 -7.60 -14.27
C ASP A 13 -5.26 -6.33 -13.49
N PHE A 14 -6.01 -5.24 -13.71
CA PHE A 14 -5.77 -3.97 -13.04
C PHE A 14 -6.24 -4.04 -11.57
N ARG A 15 -5.28 -3.86 -10.65
CA ARG A 15 -5.53 -3.89 -9.21
C ARG A 15 -5.11 -2.60 -8.52
N VAL A 16 -5.76 -2.33 -7.40
CA VAL A 16 -5.55 -1.16 -6.55
C VAL A 16 -5.13 -1.62 -5.17
N MET A 17 -4.09 -1.00 -4.62
CA MET A 17 -3.59 -1.26 -3.27
C MET A 17 -4.61 -0.86 -2.21
N GLN A 18 -4.70 -1.65 -1.14
CA GLN A 18 -5.55 -1.41 0.02
C GLN A 18 -4.72 -0.98 1.23
N SER A 19 -5.38 -0.37 2.21
CA SER A 19 -4.78 0.05 3.49
C SER A 19 -4.20 -1.10 4.30
N ASN A 20 -4.66 -2.34 4.09
CA ASN A 20 -4.23 -3.52 4.82
C ASN A 20 -3.04 -4.25 4.15
N GLY A 21 -2.39 -3.65 3.15
CA GLY A 21 -1.29 -4.25 2.39
C GLY A 21 -1.71 -5.25 1.31
N GLY A 22 -3.02 -5.49 1.14
CA GLY A 22 -3.57 -6.31 0.05
C GLY A 22 -3.92 -5.49 -1.21
N SER A 23 -4.46 -6.15 -2.24
CA SER A 23 -4.96 -5.46 -3.43
C SER A 23 -6.30 -6.02 -3.92
N ILE A 24 -7.12 -5.14 -4.48
CA ILE A 24 -8.45 -5.45 -5.01
C ILE A 24 -8.59 -4.99 -6.46
N ARG A 25 -9.57 -5.55 -7.18
CA ARG A 25 -9.91 -5.09 -8.53
C ARG A 25 -10.42 -3.65 -8.51
N ALA A 26 -10.21 -2.93 -9.61
CA ALA A 26 -10.71 -1.57 -9.80
C ALA A 26 -12.20 -1.44 -9.49
N SER A 27 -13.00 -2.40 -9.95
CA SER A 27 -14.45 -2.44 -9.73
C SER A 27 -14.84 -2.49 -8.26
N GLN A 28 -14.08 -3.21 -7.44
CA GLN A 28 -14.32 -3.27 -6.00
C GLN A 28 -13.81 -2.02 -5.30
N ALA A 29 -12.65 -1.49 -5.70
CA ALA A 29 -12.12 -0.23 -5.17
C ALA A 29 -13.09 0.94 -5.38
N ARG A 30 -13.81 0.97 -6.52
CA ARG A 30 -14.87 1.95 -6.79
C ARG A 30 -16.04 1.85 -5.82
N ARG A 31 -16.41 0.64 -5.38
CA ARG A 31 -17.51 0.41 -4.43
C ARG A 31 -17.09 0.64 -2.97
N GLU A 32 -15.83 0.36 -2.65
CA GLU A 32 -15.30 0.29 -1.28
C GLU A 32 -14.08 1.22 -1.13
N ALA A 33 -14.20 2.47 -1.61
CA ALA A 33 -13.08 3.40 -1.73
C ALA A 33 -12.36 3.67 -0.39
N VAL A 34 -13.09 3.60 0.73
CA VAL A 34 -12.52 3.74 2.08
C VAL A 34 -11.39 2.73 2.36
N ARG A 35 -11.42 1.55 1.75
CA ARG A 35 -10.37 0.51 1.89
C ARG A 35 -9.05 0.89 1.21
N CYS A 36 -9.00 2.00 0.49
CA CYS A 36 -7.82 2.49 -0.22
C CYS A 36 -7.18 3.71 0.49
N VAL A 37 -7.76 4.19 1.59
CA VAL A 37 -7.22 5.29 2.40
C VAL A 37 -5.87 4.87 2.97
N LEU A 38 -4.82 5.67 2.84
CA LEU A 38 -3.45 5.29 3.26
C LEU A 38 -2.90 4.02 2.55
N SER A 39 -3.38 3.72 1.34
CA SER A 39 -2.86 2.60 0.53
C SER A 39 -1.40 2.77 0.07
N GLY A 40 -0.92 4.01 -0.07
CA GLY A 40 0.47 4.32 -0.43
C GLY A 40 1.46 3.79 0.61
N PRO A 41 1.37 4.24 1.88
CA PRO A 41 2.22 3.76 2.98
C PRO A 41 2.14 2.24 3.17
N ALA A 42 0.95 1.65 3.06
CA ALA A 42 0.76 0.20 3.11
C ALA A 42 1.54 -0.52 2.00
N GLY A 43 1.53 0.00 0.77
CA GLY A 43 2.35 -0.53 -0.32
C GLY A 43 3.85 -0.34 -0.06
N GLY A 44 4.24 0.80 0.53
CA GLY A 44 5.62 1.11 0.89
C GLY A 44 6.21 0.09 1.87
N VAL A 45 5.52 -0.21 2.97
CA VAL A 45 5.99 -1.18 3.97
C VAL A 45 5.99 -2.62 3.43
N VAL A 46 5.00 -3.01 2.61
CA VAL A 46 4.97 -4.32 1.94
C VAL A 46 6.20 -4.50 1.06
N GLY A 47 6.49 -3.50 0.21
CA GLY A 47 7.66 -3.52 -0.67
C GLY A 47 8.97 -3.52 0.11
N ALA A 48 9.08 -2.70 1.15
CA ALA A 48 10.26 -2.64 2.00
C ALA A 48 10.51 -3.97 2.73
N GLY A 49 9.47 -4.60 3.27
CA GLY A 49 9.57 -5.93 3.89
C GLY A 49 10.10 -6.97 2.91
N TYR A 50 9.57 -7.01 1.69
CA TYR A 50 10.04 -7.91 0.63
C TYR A 50 11.54 -7.69 0.30
N VAL A 51 11.94 -6.43 0.08
CA VAL A 51 13.34 -6.10 -0.24
C VAL A 51 14.28 -6.34 0.94
N GLY A 52 13.85 -6.00 2.16
CA GLY A 52 14.64 -6.19 3.37
C GLY A 52 14.88 -7.66 3.68
N GLN A 53 13.85 -8.50 3.59
CA GLN A 53 14.01 -9.96 3.70
C GLN A 53 15.01 -10.50 2.67
N ALA A 54 14.91 -10.07 1.41
CA ALA A 54 15.86 -10.48 0.37
C ALA A 54 17.30 -10.01 0.66
N ALA A 55 17.46 -8.91 1.40
CA ALA A 55 18.75 -8.37 1.82
C ALA A 55 19.22 -8.90 3.20
N GLY A 56 18.46 -9.77 3.87
CA GLY A 56 18.79 -10.32 5.18
C GLY A 56 18.51 -9.39 6.37
N PHE A 57 17.62 -8.41 6.21
CA PHE A 57 17.18 -7.51 7.26
C PHE A 57 15.71 -7.77 7.62
N ASP A 58 15.47 -8.23 8.85
CA ASP A 58 14.12 -8.51 9.34
C ASP A 58 13.48 -7.33 10.09
N HIS A 59 14.25 -6.27 10.40
CA HIS A 59 13.78 -5.10 11.14
C HIS A 59 14.12 -3.82 10.36
N LEU A 60 13.08 -3.10 9.93
CA LEU A 60 13.19 -1.93 9.05
C LEU A 60 12.26 -0.82 9.54
N LEU A 61 12.72 0.42 9.39
CA LEU A 61 11.88 1.60 9.48
C LEU A 61 11.82 2.23 8.09
N THR A 62 10.65 2.28 7.47
CA THR A 62 10.46 2.98 6.20
C THR A 62 10.24 4.46 6.46
N PHE A 63 10.74 5.28 5.54
CA PHE A 63 10.60 6.72 5.60
C PHE A 63 10.37 7.23 4.16
N ASP A 64 9.14 7.62 3.87
CA ASP A 64 8.72 8.14 2.57
C ASP A 64 8.30 9.61 2.74
N MET A 65 9.15 10.51 2.25
CA MET A 65 8.90 11.96 2.29
C MET A 65 8.46 12.45 0.91
N GLY A 66 7.29 13.07 0.86
CA GLY A 66 6.88 13.91 -0.26
C GLY A 66 7.05 15.40 0.03
N GLY A 67 6.53 16.23 -0.87
CA GLY A 67 6.47 17.69 -0.67
C GLY A 67 5.33 18.17 0.24
N THR A 68 4.47 17.26 0.71
CA THR A 68 3.26 17.58 1.49
C THR A 68 3.15 16.72 2.74
N SER A 69 3.51 15.45 2.66
CA SER A 69 3.39 14.47 3.74
C SER A 69 4.68 13.68 3.93
N THR A 70 4.75 13.03 5.08
CA THR A 70 5.80 12.10 5.45
C THR A 70 5.15 10.88 6.04
N ASP A 71 5.44 9.72 5.48
CA ASP A 71 4.92 8.45 5.93
C ASP A 71 6.05 7.61 6.51
N VAL A 72 5.85 7.13 7.74
CA VAL A 72 6.81 6.29 8.46
C VAL A 72 6.12 5.00 8.86
N SER A 73 6.78 3.86 8.63
CA SER A 73 6.23 2.55 9.02
C SER A 73 7.31 1.64 9.57
N LEU A 74 6.93 0.79 10.52
CA LEU A 74 7.80 -0.21 11.11
C LEU A 74 7.49 -1.57 10.49
N TYR A 75 8.54 -2.26 10.04
CA TYR A 75 8.51 -3.67 9.68
C TYR A 75 9.41 -4.42 10.65
N ALA A 76 8.87 -5.37 11.40
CA ALA A 76 9.60 -6.14 12.41
C ALA A 76 9.34 -7.63 12.22
N GLY A 77 9.74 -8.15 11.06
CA GLY A 77 9.54 -9.53 10.61
C GLY A 77 8.17 -9.80 9.99
N ASP A 78 7.18 -8.94 10.24
CA ASP A 78 5.84 -9.03 9.64
C ASP A 78 5.19 -7.65 9.47
N ILE A 79 4.20 -7.58 8.57
CA ILE A 79 3.39 -6.39 8.32
C ILE A 79 2.36 -6.24 9.44
N GLN A 80 2.41 -5.12 10.15
CA GLN A 80 1.45 -4.80 11.21
C GLN A 80 0.21 -4.11 10.62
N VAL A 81 -0.97 -4.60 10.98
CA VAL A 81 -2.26 -4.00 10.58
C VAL A 81 -3.05 -3.65 11.85
N THR A 82 -3.62 -2.45 11.88
CA THR A 82 -4.44 -1.97 13.00
C THR A 82 -5.86 -1.64 12.53
N THR A 83 -6.84 -1.81 13.42
CA THR A 83 -8.22 -1.34 13.22
C THR A 83 -8.48 0.04 13.79
N GLU A 84 -7.55 0.55 14.59
CA GLU A 84 -7.56 1.91 15.13
C GLU A 84 -6.72 2.83 14.25
N SER A 85 -7.30 3.96 13.85
CA SER A 85 -6.63 4.99 13.07
C SER A 85 -7.08 6.34 13.58
N GLU A 86 -6.13 7.19 13.97
CA GLU A 86 -6.32 8.65 13.98
C GLU A 86 -5.87 9.15 12.61
N ILE A 87 -6.74 9.91 11.93
CA ILE A 87 -6.46 10.56 10.63
C ILE A 87 -6.53 12.06 10.85
#